data_AF-A0A847Z8T7-F1
#
_entry.id   AF-A0A847Z8T7-F1
#
_cell.length_a   1.000
_cell.length_b   1.000
_cell.length_c   1.000
_cell.angle_alpha   90.00
_cell.angle_beta   90.00
_cell.angle_gamma   90.00
#
_symmetry.space_group_name_H-M   'P 1'
#
loop_
_entity.id
_entity.type
_entity.pdbx_description
1 polymer ?
#
loop_
_entity_poly.entity_id
_entity_poly.type
_entity_poly.pdbx_seq_one_letter_code
_entity_poly.pdbx_strand_id
1 'polypeptide(L)' 'MFKKIGDILSTIVLIAMVLLAILLAGPYLVGIKTYAVASGSMEPTLHTGSLAYVKPADASEIKEGDII' A
#
# COMPACT_ATOMS: atom_id res chain seq x y z
N MET A 1 35.99 10.14 18.06
CA MET A 1 35.48 9.09 17.15
C MET A 1 34.12 8.54 17.55
N PHE A 2 33.81 8.37 18.85
CA PHE A 2 32.50 7.89 19.34
C PHE A 2 31.28 8.70 18.89
N LYS A 3 31.41 10.04 18.81
CA LYS A 3 30.31 10.93 18.39
C LYS A 3 29.82 10.61 16.96
N LYS A 4 30.75 10.35 16.03
CA LYS A 4 30.44 10.00 14.64
C LYS A 4 29.69 8.66 14.51
N ILE A 5 30.04 7.65 15.33
CA ILE A 5 29.33 6.36 15.33
C ILE A 5 27.89 6.52 15.84
N GLY A 6 27.69 7.30 16.90
CA GLY A 6 26.35 7.60 17.43
C GLY A 6 25.48 8.30 16.38
N ASP A 7 26.03 9.31 15.71
CA ASP A 7 25.32 10.06 14.66
C ASP A 7 24.93 9.15 13.47
N ILE A 8 25.83 8.26 13.03
CA ILE A 8 25.54 7.28 11.96
C ILE A 8 24.44 6.31 12.40
N LEU A 9 24.53 5.76 13.61
CA LEU A 9 23.53 4.82 14.12
C LEU A 9 22.15 5.49 14.23
N SER A 10 22.08 6.70 14.78
CA SER A 10 20.84 7.49 14.84
C SER A 10 20.27 7.77 13.45
N THR A 11 21.13 8.07 12.47
CA THR A 11 20.70 8.28 11.07
C THR A 11 20.10 7.01 10.47
N ILE A 12 20.72 5.85 10.69
CA ILE A 12 20.21 4.56 10.22
C ILE A 12 18.84 4.26 10.83
N VAL A 13 18.68 4.47 12.14
CA VAL A 13 17.41 4.27 12.84
C VAL A 13 16.33 5.19 12.30
N LEU A 14 16.66 6.47 12.05
CA LEU A 14 15.72 7.43 11.46
C LEU A 14 15.29 7.00 10.06
N ILE A 15 16.23 6.60 9.20
CA ILE A 15 15.93 6.11 7.86
C ILE A 15 15.01 4.89 7.93
N ALA A 16 15.31 3.94 8.83
CA ALA A 16 14.48 2.74 9.00
C ALA A 16 13.04 3.10 9.44
N MET A 17 12.87 4.05 10.36
CA MET A 17 11.54 4.54 10.77
C MET A 17 10.79 5.20 9.62
N VAL A 18 11.46 6.02 8.82
CA VAL A 18 10.83 6.68 7.66
C VAL A 18 10.39 5.65 6.62
N LEU A 19 11.23 4.65 6.33
CA LEU A 19 10.87 3.56 5.41
C LEU A 19 9.66 2.77 5.92
N LEU A 20 9.62 2.46 7.21
CA LEU A 20 8.49 1.76 7.83
C LEU A 20 7.20 2.60 7.72
N ALA A 21 7.30 3.91 7.97
CA ALA A 21 6.16 4.82 7.85
C ALA A 21 5.63 4.88 6.40
N ILE A 22 6.52 4.93 5.41
CA ILE A 22 6.13 4.90 3.99
C ILE A 22 5.50 3.55 3.63
N LEU A 23 6.00 2.42 4.14
CA LEU A 23 5.42 1.12 3.84
C LEU A 23 3.98 0.99 4.37
N LEU A 24 3.73 1.51 5.58
CA LEU A 24 2.42 1.43 6.23
C LEU A 24 1.42 2.49 5.73
N ALA A 25 1.88 3.73 5.56
CA ALA A 25 1.03 4.88 5.21
C ALA A 25 1.08 5.26 3.73
N GLY A 26 2.14 4.90 3.01
CA GLY A 26 2.34 5.25 1.60
C GLY A 26 1.16 4.87 0.70
N PRO A 27 0.63 3.64 0.76
CA PRO A 27 -0.54 3.24 -0.03
C PRO A 27 -1.77 4.12 0.23
N TYR A 28 -2.02 4.49 1.50
CA TYR A 28 -3.13 5.37 1.86
C TYR A 28 -2.92 6.81 1.37
N LEU A 29 -1.68 7.29 1.34
CA LEU A 29 -1.34 8.64 0.84
C LEU A 29 -1.57 8.77 -0.68
N VAL A 30 -1.34 7.70 -1.44
CA VAL A 30 -1.63 7.67 -2.89
C VAL A 30 -3.10 7.33 -3.20
N GLY A 31 -3.96 7.27 -2.17
CA GLY A 31 -5.40 7.06 -2.32
C GLY A 31 -5.82 5.61 -2.53
N ILE A 32 -4.92 4.63 -2.38
CA ILE A 32 -5.28 3.21 -2.48
C ILE A 32 -6.16 2.84 -1.29
N LYS A 33 -7.33 2.27 -1.57
CA LYS A 33 -8.29 1.80 -0.57
C LYS A 33 -8.32 0.29 -0.51
N THR A 34 -8.53 -0.24 0.69
CA THR A 34 -8.68 -1.68 0.92
C THR A 34 -10.16 -2.04 1.08
N TYR A 35 -10.62 -3.02 0.31
CA TYR A 35 -11.98 -3.55 0.38
C TYR A 35 -11.97 -5.04 0.67
N ALA A 36 -12.83 -5.49 1.58
CA ALA A 36 -13.04 -6.92 1.79
C ALA A 36 -14.03 -7.44 0.74
N VAL A 37 -13.66 -8.51 0.04
CA VAL A 37 -14.55 -9.18 -0.92
C VAL A 37 -15.60 -9.97 -0.14
N ALA A 38 -16.79 -9.41 0.00
CA ALA A 38 -17.86 -9.97 0.84
C ALA A 38 -18.68 -11.08 0.16
N SER A 39 -18.62 -11.19 -1.17
CA SER A 39 -19.44 -12.11 -1.96
C SER A 39 -18.63 -12.77 -3.07
N GLY A 40 -18.94 -14.03 -3.38
CA GLY A 40 -18.27 -14.84 -4.38
C GLY A 40 -18.72 -14.60 -5.82
N SER A 41 -19.43 -13.51 -6.12
CA SER A 41 -19.86 -13.20 -7.51
C SER A 41 -18.69 -13.03 -8.50
N MET A 42 -17.49 -12.80 -7.98
CA MET A 42 -16.28 -12.56 -8.76
C MET A 42 -15.34 -13.78 -8.76
N GLU A 43 -15.79 -14.94 -8.30
CA GLU A 43 -15.01 -16.17 -8.37
C GLU A 43 -14.89 -16.69 -9.81
N PRO A 44 -13.73 -17.25 -10.20
CA PRO A 44 -12.54 -17.52 -9.36
C PRO A 44 -11.55 -16.35 -9.26
N THR A 45 -11.80 -15.24 -9.95
CA THR A 45 -10.83 -14.12 -10.06
C THR A 45 -10.57 -13.42 -8.73
N LEU A 46 -11.60 -13.22 -7.92
CA LEU A 46 -11.51 -12.67 -6.57
C LEU A 46 -12.22 -13.61 -5.59
N HIS A 47 -11.44 -14.19 -4.67
CA HIS A 47 -11.99 -15.08 -3.65
C HIS A 47 -12.66 -14.30 -2.52
N THR A 48 -13.80 -14.82 -2.07
CA THR A 48 -14.50 -14.32 -0.88
C THR A 48 -13.56 -14.32 0.33
N GLY A 49 -13.57 -13.23 1.11
CA GLY A 49 -12.69 -13.05 2.28
C GLY A 49 -11.31 -12.46 1.95
N SER A 50 -10.99 -12.22 0.69
CA SER A 50 -9.76 -11.53 0.28
C SER A 50 -9.84 -10.01 0.49
N LEU A 51 -8.68 -9.35 0.56
CA LEU A 51 -8.57 -7.88 0.56
C LEU A 51 -8.15 -7.40 -0.82
N ALA A 52 -8.98 -6.58 -1.45
CA ALA A 52 -8.69 -5.89 -2.70
C ALA A 52 -8.06 -4.52 -2.42
N TYR A 53 -6.91 -4.24 -3.05
CA TYR A 53 -6.28 -2.91 -3.05
C TYR A 53 -6.70 -2.18 -4.32
N VAL A 54 -7.52 -1.15 -4.17
CA VAL A 54 -8.13 -0.43 -5.30
C VAL A 54 -7.49 0.95 -5.41
N LYS A 55 -6.92 1.22 -6.57
CA LYS A 55 -6.41 2.55 -6.93
C LYS A 55 -7.56 3.37 -7.53
N PRO A 56 -7.74 4.64 -7.14
CA PRO A 56 -8.67 5.53 -7.82
C PRO A 56 -8.21 5.76 -9.26
N ALA A 57 -9.15 5.69 -10.19
CA ALA A 57 -8.94 5.91 -11.61
C ALA A 57 -10.08 6.78 -12.14
N ASP A 58 -9.77 7.66 -13.09
CA ASP A 58 -10.78 8.44 -13.81
C ASP A 58 -11.51 7.55 -14.83
N ALA A 59 -12.75 7.90 -15.17
CA ALA A 59 -13.56 7.10 -16.11
C ALA A 59 -12.89 6.93 -17.49
N SER A 60 -12.03 7.86 -17.90
CA SER A 60 -11.25 7.80 -19.14
C SER A 60 -10.09 6.79 -19.10
N GLU A 61 -9.69 6.33 -17.91
CA GLU A 61 -8.59 5.35 -17.74
C GLU A 61 -9.09 3.90 -17.72
N ILE A 62 -10.40 3.71 -17.53
CA ILE A 62 -11.05 2.39 -17.45
C ILE A 62 -11.08 1.72 -18.83
N LYS A 63 -10.74 0.44 -18.86
CA LYS A 63 -10.72 -0.39 -20.07
C LYS A 63 -11.63 -1.60 -19.92
N GLU A 64 -12.04 -2.16 -21.06
CA GLU A 64 -12.76 -3.44 -21.05
C GLU A 64 -11.92 -4.51 -20.33
N GLY A 65 -12.55 -5.17 -19.36
CA GLY A 65 -11.90 -6.17 -18.52
C GLY A 65 -11.44 -5.66 -17.14
N ASP A 66 -11.49 -4.35 -16.88
CA ASP A 66 -11.20 -3.82 -15.54
C ASP A 66 -12.31 -4.19 -14.55
N ILE A 67 -11.90 -4.51 -13.33
CA ILE A 67 -12.79 -4.78 -12.19
C ILE A 67 -12.97 -3.47 -11.43
N ILE A 68 -14.22 -3.01 -11.32
CA ILE A 68 -14.60 -1.73 -10.69
C ILE A 68 -15.40 -1.92 -9.40
#